data_AF-A0A813DME4-F1
#
_entry.id   AF-A0A813DME4-F1
#
_cell.length_a   1.000
_cell.length_b   1.000
_cell.length_c   1.000
_cell.angle_alpha   90.00
_cell.angle_beta   90.00
_cell.angle_gamma   90.00
#
_symmetry.space_group_name_H-M   'P 1'
#
loop_
_entity.id
_entity.type
_entity.pdbx_description
1 polymer ?
#
loop_
_entity_poly.entity_id
_entity_poly.type
_entity_poly.pdbx_seq_one_letter_code
_entity_poly.pdbx_strand_id
1 'polypeptide(L)'
;DSHANSANLTRVFFVTDQGVPAITLNGEPRICLTQGYSYDEYGASCNDAIEGLFLASITGQVDTEVAGSYTLTYLCMDTSGNNDTALRSVLVVGGAMPGNLSVESP
;
A
#
# COMPACT_ATOMS: atom_id res chain seq x y z
N ASP A 1 -67.65 -5.36 -7.07
CA ASP A 1 -66.86 -6.57 -7.40
C ASP A 1 -65.41 -6.34 -6.97
N SER A 2 -65.10 -6.72 -5.75
CA SER A 2 -63.76 -6.61 -5.17
C SER A 2 -62.90 -7.78 -5.66
N HIS A 3 -62.23 -7.61 -6.82
CA HIS A 3 -61.26 -8.58 -7.29
C HIS A 3 -59.87 -8.23 -6.74
N ALA A 4 -59.46 -9.06 -5.79
CA ALA A 4 -58.17 -9.03 -5.12
C ALA A 4 -57.00 -9.07 -6.12
N ASN A 5 -56.41 -7.91 -6.40
CA ASN A 5 -55.09 -7.85 -7.01
C ASN A 5 -54.04 -7.90 -5.89
N SER A 6 -53.91 -9.05 -5.23
CA SER A 6 -52.78 -9.30 -4.33
C SER A 6 -51.64 -9.90 -5.14
N ALA A 7 -51.08 -9.07 -6.03
CA ALA A 7 -49.87 -9.40 -6.75
C ALA A 7 -48.71 -9.37 -5.74
N ASN A 8 -48.25 -10.54 -5.31
CA ASN A 8 -47.00 -10.66 -4.56
C ASN A 8 -45.82 -10.38 -5.52
N LEU A 9 -45.49 -9.10 -5.68
CA LEU A 9 -44.29 -8.64 -6.37
C LEU A 9 -43.10 -8.86 -5.43
N THR A 10 -42.43 -10.00 -5.57
CA THR A 10 -41.14 -10.22 -4.91
C THR A 10 -40.08 -9.42 -5.66
N ARG A 11 -39.79 -8.19 -5.20
CA ARG A 11 -38.68 -7.40 -5.71
C ARG A 11 -37.39 -7.94 -5.09
N VAL A 12 -36.65 -8.73 -5.85
CA VAL A 12 -35.29 -9.15 -5.47
C VAL A 12 -34.37 -7.94 -5.68
N PHE A 13 -33.79 -7.43 -4.59
CA PHE A 13 -32.73 -6.43 -4.65
C PHE A 13 -31.39 -7.15 -4.49
N PHE A 14 -30.47 -6.94 -5.43
CA PHE A 14 -29.06 -7.25 -5.22
C PHE A 14 -28.44 -6.04 -4.53
N VAL A 15 -27.95 -6.21 -3.30
CA VAL A 15 -27.13 -5.20 -2.65
C VAL A 15 -25.69 -5.52 -3.05
N THR A 16 -25.09 -4.65 -3.85
CA THR A 16 -23.67 -4.71 -4.21
C THR A 16 -22.92 -3.68 -3.39
N ASP A 17 -21.81 -4.07 -2.79
CA ASP A 17 -20.93 -3.14 -2.09
C ASP A 17 -20.23 -2.21 -3.09
N GLN A 18 -20.22 -0.92 -2.76
CA GLN A 18 -19.57 0.14 -3.54
C GLN A 18 -18.64 0.98 -2.66
N GLY A 19 -18.42 0.57 -1.41
CA GLY A 19 -17.53 1.24 -0.47
C GLY A 19 -16.08 1.02 -0.90
N VAL A 20 -15.34 2.10 -1.14
CA VAL A 20 -13.90 2.00 -1.37
C VAL A 20 -13.21 1.84 -0.01
N PRO A 21 -12.31 0.84 0.18
CA PRO A 21 -11.57 0.68 1.41
C PRO A 21 -10.65 1.87 1.67
N ALA A 22 -10.57 2.35 2.92
CA ALA A 22 -9.65 3.41 3.31
C ALA A 22 -8.26 2.83 3.65
N ILE A 23 -7.21 3.29 2.96
CA ILE A 23 -5.83 2.89 3.22
C ILE A 23 -5.12 3.84 4.19
N THR A 24 -4.34 3.28 5.12
CA THR A 24 -3.45 4.02 6.02
C THR A 24 -2.06 3.38 6.03
N LEU A 25 -1.05 4.11 5.54
CA LEU A 25 0.35 3.68 5.64
C LEU A 25 0.79 3.64 7.11
N ASN A 26 1.47 2.57 7.52
CA ASN A 26 2.11 2.51 8.82
C ASN A 26 3.46 3.23 8.72
N GLY A 27 3.68 4.29 9.48
CA GLY A 27 4.92 5.08 9.38
C GLY A 27 4.93 6.07 8.21
N GLU A 28 6.10 6.61 7.87
CA GLU A 28 6.19 7.74 6.95
C GLU A 28 6.01 7.33 5.47
N PRO A 29 5.41 8.21 4.63
CA PRO A 29 5.30 7.99 3.19
C PRO A 29 6.62 8.24 2.45
N ARG A 30 7.61 8.86 3.11
CA ARG A 30 8.93 9.15 2.56
C ARG A 30 9.98 8.76 3.58
N ILE A 31 10.94 7.93 3.17
CA ILE A 31 12.00 7.43 4.03
C ILE A 31 13.33 7.75 3.37
N CYS A 32 14.27 8.32 4.12
CA CYS A 32 15.64 8.52 3.67
C CYS A 32 16.54 7.53 4.40
N LEU A 33 17.34 6.79 3.63
CA LEU A 33 18.15 5.69 4.12
C LEU A 33 19.58 5.83 3.59
N THR A 34 20.58 5.59 4.40
CA THR A 34 21.98 5.56 3.92
C THR A 34 22.26 4.22 3.26
N GLN A 35 22.95 4.24 2.12
CA GLN A 35 23.36 3.03 1.40
C GLN A 35 24.00 2.00 2.34
N GLY A 36 23.59 0.73 2.19
CA GLY A 36 24.04 -0.41 3.00
C GLY A 36 23.30 -0.60 4.33
N TYR A 37 22.39 0.30 4.70
CA TYR A 37 21.51 0.09 5.86
C TYR A 37 20.34 -0.82 5.50
N SER A 38 19.78 -1.53 6.47
CA SER A 38 18.59 -2.35 6.26
C SER A 38 17.33 -1.49 6.14
N TYR A 39 16.46 -1.86 5.20
CA TYR A 39 15.10 -1.33 5.10
C TYR A 39 14.10 -2.34 5.66
N ASP A 40 13.44 -1.99 6.75
CA ASP A 40 12.30 -2.75 7.29
C ASP A 40 10.99 -2.22 6.70
N GLU A 41 10.14 -3.12 6.24
CA GLU A 41 8.85 -2.72 5.67
C GLU A 41 7.76 -2.59 6.74
N TYR A 42 7.11 -1.43 6.78
CA TYR A 42 6.16 -1.06 7.84
C TYR A 42 4.72 -1.53 7.55
N GLY A 43 4.40 -1.84 6.30
CA GLY A 43 3.07 -2.21 5.84
C GLY A 43 2.09 -1.04 5.75
N ALA A 44 0.84 -1.39 5.47
CA ALA A 44 -0.30 -0.50 5.54
C ALA A 44 -1.54 -1.27 5.98
N SER A 45 -2.48 -0.58 6.61
CA SER A 45 -3.78 -1.12 6.99
C SER A 45 -4.88 -0.59 6.07
N CYS A 46 -5.88 -1.42 5.84
CA CYS A 46 -7.07 -1.13 5.06
C CYS A 46 -8.28 -1.21 5.98
N ASN A 47 -9.20 -0.25 5.92
CA ASN A 47 -10.48 -0.33 6.61
C ASN A 47 -11.64 -0.13 5.63
N ASP A 48 -12.49 -1.13 5.53
CA ASP A 48 -13.74 -1.07 4.80
C ASP A 48 -14.96 -1.23 5.74
N ALA A 49 -16.12 -0.70 5.33
CA ALA A 49 -17.35 -0.75 6.13
C ALA A 49 -17.95 -2.15 6.24
N ILE A 50 -17.76 -3.00 5.22
CA ILE A 50 -18.28 -4.37 5.16
C ILE A 50 -17.22 -5.37 5.63
N GLU A 51 -15.98 -5.23 5.18
CA GLU A 51 -14.91 -6.21 5.49
C GLU A 51 -14.18 -5.92 6.80
N GLY A 52 -14.29 -4.69 7.32
CA GLY A 52 -13.56 -4.28 8.51
C GLY A 52 -12.09 -4.01 8.22
N LEU A 53 -11.20 -4.44 9.12
CA LEU A 53 -9.76 -4.15 9.05
C LEU A 53 -9.00 -5.31 8.39
N PHE A 54 -8.17 -5.02 7.41
CA PHE A 54 -7.26 -5.98 6.76
C PHE A 54 -5.93 -5.33 6.35
N LEU A 55 -5.01 -6.14 5.82
CA LEU A 55 -3.68 -5.68 5.41
C LEU A 55 -3.64 -5.37 3.91
N ALA A 56 -2.92 -4.32 3.53
CA ALA A 56 -2.69 -4.00 2.13
C ALA A 56 -1.70 -5.00 1.49
N SER A 57 -1.90 -5.27 0.20
CA SER A 57 -0.89 -5.94 -0.63
C SER A 57 0.20 -4.95 -1.02
N ILE A 58 1.46 -5.38 -1.01
CA ILE A 58 2.63 -4.52 -1.23
C ILE A 58 3.39 -5.02 -2.45
N THR A 59 3.72 -4.11 -3.36
CA THR A 59 4.54 -4.38 -4.54
C THR A 59 5.69 -3.37 -4.66
N GLY A 60 6.76 -3.77 -5.34
CA GLY A 60 8.01 -3.02 -5.41
C GLY A 60 9.10 -3.66 -4.53
N GLN A 61 10.33 -3.21 -4.74
CA GLN A 61 11.50 -3.67 -3.99
C GLN A 61 12.43 -2.48 -3.76
N VAL A 62 13.02 -2.41 -2.57
CA VAL A 62 14.06 -1.44 -2.23
C VAL A 62 15.40 -2.17 -2.28
N ASP A 63 16.31 -1.72 -3.13
CA ASP A 63 17.71 -2.15 -3.11
C ASP A 63 18.52 -1.13 -2.32
N THR A 64 18.87 -1.47 -1.09
CA THR A 64 19.61 -0.58 -0.19
C THR A 64 21.09 -0.48 -0.51
N GLU A 65 21.61 -1.34 -1.38
CA GLU A 65 23.01 -1.32 -1.83
C GLU A 65 23.25 -0.35 -2.97
N VAL A 66 22.19 0.21 -3.57
CA VAL A 66 22.30 1.15 -4.69
C VAL A 66 21.64 2.47 -4.30
N ALA A 67 22.38 3.57 -4.43
CA ALA A 67 21.82 4.90 -4.23
C ALA A 67 20.77 5.19 -5.30
N GLY A 68 19.58 5.60 -4.89
CA GLY A 68 18.44 5.76 -5.79
C GLY A 68 17.13 6.03 -5.05
N SER A 69 16.10 6.35 -5.82
CA SER A 69 14.73 6.45 -5.31
C SER A 69 13.97 5.19 -5.68
N TYR A 70 13.41 4.52 -4.69
CA TYR A 70 12.58 3.33 -4.81
C TYR A 70 11.14 3.67 -4.44
N THR A 71 10.18 3.07 -5.13
CA THR A 71 8.75 3.25 -4.86
C THR A 71 8.13 1.91 -4.51
N LEU A 72 7.44 1.87 -3.36
CA LEU A 72 6.57 0.78 -2.98
C LEU A 72 5.11 1.20 -3.19
N THR A 73 4.31 0.29 -3.73
CA THR A 73 2.88 0.48 -3.98
C THR A 73 2.08 -0.42 -3.05
N TYR A 74 1.14 0.18 -2.34
CA TYR A 74 0.22 -0.48 -1.43
C TYR A 74 -1.16 -0.49 -2.05
N LEU A 75 -1.81 -1.64 -2.07
CA LEU A 75 -3.14 -1.84 -2.64
C LEU A 75 -4.07 -2.42 -1.56
N CYS A 76 -5.12 -1.67 -1.25
CA CYS A 76 -6.30 -2.19 -0.57
C CYS A 76 -7.33 -2.53 -1.63
N MET A 77 -7.74 -3.79 -1.73
CA MET A 77 -8.80 -4.24 -2.63
C MET A 77 -9.75 -5.11 -1.84
N ASP A 78 -11.03 -4.73 -1.82
CA ASP A 78 -12.08 -5.52 -1.19
C ASP A 78 -12.54 -6.69 -2.08
N THR A 79 -13.34 -7.59 -1.53
CA THR A 79 -13.91 -8.74 -2.26
C THR A 79 -14.92 -8.33 -3.34
N SER A 80 -15.44 -7.11 -3.31
CA SER A 80 -16.36 -6.56 -4.30
C SER A 80 -15.65 -5.85 -5.46
N GLY A 81 -14.32 -5.73 -5.40
CA GLY A 81 -13.46 -5.13 -6.41
C GLY A 81 -13.20 -3.62 -6.22
N ASN A 82 -13.74 -2.99 -5.18
CA ASN A 82 -13.39 -1.60 -4.88
C ASN A 82 -11.97 -1.56 -4.29
N ASN A 83 -11.21 -0.53 -4.64
CA ASN A 83 -9.82 -0.44 -4.24
C ASN A 83 -9.32 0.99 -4.06
N ASP A 84 -8.28 1.11 -3.23
CA ASP A 84 -7.50 2.33 -3.03
C ASP A 84 -6.01 2.00 -2.99
N THR A 85 -5.18 2.99 -3.33
CA THR A 85 -3.72 2.82 -3.44
C THR A 85 -2.97 3.92 -2.71
N ALA A 86 -1.86 3.54 -2.07
CA ALA A 86 -0.90 4.47 -1.49
C ALA A 86 0.51 4.15 -1.97
N LEU A 87 1.39 5.15 -1.95
CA LEU A 87 2.79 5.02 -2.35
C LEU A 87 3.71 5.39 -1.20
N ARG A 88 4.79 4.62 -1.04
CA ARG A 88 5.94 5.00 -0.22
C ARG A 88 7.16 5.22 -1.11
N SER A 89 7.86 6.32 -0.89
CA SER A 89 9.14 6.62 -1.53
C SER A 89 10.27 6.36 -0.54
N VAL A 90 11.25 5.56 -0.95
CA VAL A 90 12.46 5.29 -0.18
C VAL A 90 13.65 5.84 -0.97
N LEU A 91 14.29 6.87 -0.43
CA LEU A 91 15.49 7.48 -0.99
C LEU A 91 16.71 6.86 -0.30
N VAL A 92 17.47 6.08 -1.07
CA VAL A 92 18.78 5.58 -0.65
C VAL A 92 19.84 6.59 -1.06
N VAL A 93 20.47 7.24 -0.09
CA VAL A 93 21.54 8.19 -0.32
C VAL A 93 22.90 7.50 -0.23
N GLY A 94 23.74 7.69 -1.24
CA GLY A 94 25.10 7.18 -1.24
C GLY A 94 25.90 7.84 -0.11
N GLY A 95 26.56 7.02 0.70
CA GLY A 95 27.59 7.50 1.61
C GLY A 95 28.87 7.73 0.81
N ALA A 96 29.39 8.95 0.78
CA ALA A 96 30.76 9.15 0.34
C ALA A 96 31.65 8.37 1.31
N MET A 97 32.16 7.21 0.92
CA MET A 97 33.29 6.62 1.64
C MET A 97 34.42 7.65 1.54
N PRO A 98 34.99 8.15 2.65
CA PRO A 98 36.28 8.82 2.56
C PRO A 98 37.22 7.79 1.96
N GLY A 99 37.65 8.02 0.72
CA GLY A 99 38.54 7.11 0.02
C GLY A 99 39.68 6.73 0.94
N ASN A 100 39.98 5.43 1.05
CA ASN A 100 41.28 5.06 1.54
C ASN A 100 42.28 5.75 0.61
N LEU A 101 42.93 6.80 1.11
CA LEU A 101 44.17 7.25 0.53
C LEU A 101 45.18 6.28 1.10
N SER A 102 45.34 5.14 0.43
CA SER A 102 46.57 4.36 0.57
C SER A 102 47.66 5.29 0.06
N VAL A 103 48.25 6.07 0.97
CA VAL A 103 49.51 6.76 0.72
C VAL A 103 50.51 5.65 0.51
N GLU A 104 50.78 5.32 -0.75
CA GLU A 104 51.98 4.58 -1.09
C GLU A 104 53.14 5.51 -0.73
N SER A 105 53.78 5.21 0.42
CA SER A 105 55.01 5.87 0.85
C SER A 105 56.16 5.50 -0.10
N PRO A 106 57.09 6.43 -0.36
CA PRO A 106 58.14 6.29 -1.38
C PRO A 106 59.17 5.19 -1.07
#